data_AF-A0A6C0HCH6-F1
#
_entry.id   AF-A0A6C0HCH6-F1
#
_cell.length_a   1.000
_cell.length_b   1.000
_cell.length_c   1.000
_cell.angle_alpha   90.00
_cell.angle_beta   90.00
_cell.angle_gamma   90.00
#
_symmetry.space_group_name_H-M   'P 1'
#
loop_
_entity.id
_entity.type
_entity.pdbx_description
1 polymer ?
#
loop_
_entity_poly.entity_id
_entity_poly.type
_entity_poly.pdbx_seq_one_letter_code
_entity_poly.pdbx_strand_id
1 'polypeptide(L)'
;MKTKTRKIKKNYKKQQTKKHFFFNPNNPDKSFDVYIDKNPKDTIHNKYRTVQDVKNTIHKLERLYKSKKYTHKRIWQVGMIMKVRLEVLKAKKPEQYKLAKKYFEFLGERTKMNDDKRYYSVFHY
;
A
#
# COMPACT_ATOMS: atom_id res chain seq x y z
N MET A 1 -53.67 13.04 -22.23
CA MET A 1 -52.21 13.25 -22.08
C MET A 1 -51.70 12.43 -20.91
N LYS A 2 -50.81 11.44 -21.12
CA LYS A 2 -50.23 10.62 -20.04
C LYS A 2 -48.94 11.28 -19.53
N THR A 3 -48.94 11.82 -18.33
CA THR A 3 -47.76 12.44 -17.72
C THR A 3 -46.83 11.36 -17.15
N LYS A 4 -45.60 11.25 -17.69
CA LYS A 4 -44.54 10.39 -17.16
C LYS A 4 -43.97 11.02 -15.88
N THR A 5 -44.24 10.40 -14.74
CA THR A 5 -43.60 10.79 -13.46
C THR A 5 -42.14 10.35 -13.44
N ARG A 6 -41.21 11.32 -13.39
CA ARG A 6 -39.77 11.07 -13.22
C ARG A 6 -39.50 10.65 -11.77
N LYS A 7 -39.16 9.38 -11.54
CA LYS A 7 -38.69 8.89 -10.23
C LYS A 7 -37.29 9.46 -9.94
N ILE A 8 -37.19 10.35 -8.96
CA ILE A 8 -35.92 10.88 -8.45
C ILE A 8 -35.24 9.76 -7.66
N LYS A 9 -34.12 9.23 -8.17
CA LYS A 9 -33.27 8.27 -7.43
C LYS A 9 -32.55 9.02 -6.31
N LYS A 10 -32.95 8.78 -5.06
CA LYS A 10 -32.23 9.26 -3.88
C LYS A 10 -30.88 8.54 -3.78
N ASN A 11 -29.78 9.28 -3.88
CA ASN A 11 -28.43 8.78 -3.65
C ASN A 11 -28.20 8.65 -2.14
N TYR A 12 -28.30 7.44 -1.60
CA TYR A 12 -27.94 7.17 -0.21
C TYR A 12 -26.41 7.10 -0.09
N LYS A 13 -25.78 8.11 0.54
CA LYS A 13 -24.40 7.99 1.00
C LYS A 13 -24.34 6.89 2.07
N LYS A 14 -23.70 5.75 1.76
CA LYS A 14 -23.40 4.70 2.75
C LYS A 14 -22.53 5.31 3.85
N GLN A 15 -23.09 5.47 5.04
CA GLN A 15 -22.32 5.81 6.24
C GLN A 15 -21.41 4.63 6.56
N GLN A 16 -20.09 4.85 6.57
CA GLN A 16 -19.15 3.84 7.02
C GLN A 16 -19.29 3.69 8.53
N THR A 17 -19.68 2.51 8.99
CA THR A 17 -19.72 2.18 10.41
C THR A 17 -18.29 2.12 10.94
N LYS A 18 -18.04 2.78 12.07
CA LYS A 18 -16.74 2.68 12.77
C LYS A 18 -16.56 1.21 13.17
N LYS A 19 -15.57 0.53 12.59
CA LYS A 19 -15.25 -0.86 12.95
C LYS A 19 -14.55 -0.86 14.29
N HIS A 20 -15.27 -1.22 15.35
CA HIS A 20 -14.67 -1.52 16.64
C HIS A 20 -14.02 -2.91 16.57
N PHE A 21 -12.89 -3.10 17.26
CA PHE A 21 -12.23 -4.41 17.35
C PHE A 21 -13.21 -5.38 18.01
N PHE A 22 -13.74 -6.32 17.24
CA PHE A 22 -14.65 -7.34 17.72
C PHE A 22 -13.85 -8.62 17.85
N PHE A 23 -13.47 -8.98 19.08
CA PHE A 23 -12.89 -10.29 19.38
C PHE A 23 -14.03 -11.23 19.76
N ASN A 24 -14.22 -12.29 18.97
CA ASN A 24 -15.23 -13.32 19.20
C ASN A 24 -14.56 -14.58 19.76
N PRO A 25 -14.63 -14.84 21.08
CA PRO A 25 -13.94 -15.96 21.71
C PRO A 25 -14.45 -17.33 21.25
N ASN A 26 -15.70 -17.40 20.76
CA ASN A 26 -16.33 -18.65 20.35
C ASN A 26 -16.12 -18.99 18.86
N ASN A 27 -15.68 -18.01 18.06
CA ASN A 27 -15.36 -18.21 16.65
C ASN A 27 -14.30 -17.17 16.20
N PRO A 28 -13.02 -17.56 16.23
CA PRO A 28 -11.91 -16.68 15.85
C PRO A 28 -12.06 -16.08 14.44
N ASP A 29 -12.64 -16.79 13.47
CA ASP A 29 -12.82 -16.32 12.08
C ASP A 29 -13.82 -15.15 11.97
N LYS A 30 -14.71 -15.00 12.95
CA LYS A 30 -15.64 -13.87 13.07
C LYS A 30 -14.99 -12.65 13.75
N SER A 31 -13.79 -12.81 14.31
CA SER A 31 -13.06 -11.70 14.92
C SER A 31 -12.52 -10.76 13.84
N PHE A 32 -12.52 -9.46 14.13
CA PHE A 32 -11.90 -8.45 13.28
C PHE A 32 -10.41 -8.36 13.63
N ASP A 33 -9.56 -9.14 12.97
CA ASP A 33 -8.11 -8.95 13.06
C ASP A 33 -7.67 -7.81 12.14
N VAL A 34 -7.00 -6.82 12.74
CA VAL A 34 -6.44 -5.65 12.07
C VAL A 34 -5.40 -6.04 11.01
N TYR A 35 -4.80 -7.22 11.11
CA TYR A 35 -3.74 -7.72 10.24
C TYR A 35 -4.20 -8.82 9.27
N ILE A 36 -5.47 -9.25 9.32
CA ILE A 36 -6.05 -10.17 8.33
C ILE A 36 -6.70 -9.32 7.24
N ASP A 37 -5.89 -8.89 6.27
CA ASP A 37 -6.43 -8.47 4.99
C ASP A 37 -7.16 -9.66 4.35
N LYS A 38 -8.49 -9.62 4.33
CA LYS A 38 -9.36 -10.72 3.86
C LYS A 38 -9.31 -10.94 2.34
N ASN A 39 -8.48 -10.17 1.59
CA ASN A 39 -8.32 -10.35 0.15
C ASN A 39 -6.83 -10.53 -0.25
N PRO A 40 -6.33 -11.78 -0.40
CA PRO A 40 -4.93 -12.03 -0.75
C PRO A 40 -4.54 -11.47 -2.13
N LYS A 41 -5.50 -11.13 -3.01
CA LYS A 41 -5.26 -10.60 -4.36
C LYS A 41 -4.48 -9.28 -4.37
N ASP A 42 -4.58 -8.48 -3.31
CA ASP A 42 -3.90 -7.18 -3.19
C ASP A 42 -2.53 -7.25 -2.49
N THR A 43 -2.06 -8.45 -2.20
CA THR A 43 -0.75 -8.70 -1.56
C THR A 43 0.38 -8.62 -2.58
N ILE A 44 1.32 -7.70 -2.36
CA ILE A 44 2.55 -7.62 -3.14
C ILE A 44 3.64 -8.41 -2.39
N HIS A 45 3.97 -9.61 -2.88
CA HIS A 45 5.06 -10.39 -2.31
C HIS A 45 6.40 -9.62 -2.43
N ASN A 46 7.12 -9.53 -1.30
CA ASN A 46 8.37 -8.81 -1.12
C ASN A 46 9.42 -9.77 -0.53
N LYS A 47 10.59 -9.86 -1.19
CA LYS A 47 11.76 -10.60 -0.71
C LYS A 47 12.85 -9.62 -0.34
N TYR A 48 13.53 -9.88 0.77
CA TYR A 48 14.62 -9.04 1.29
C TYR A 48 15.76 -9.88 1.87
N ARG A 49 15.98 -11.08 1.32
CA ARG A 49 17.08 -11.96 1.76
C ARG A 49 18.42 -11.37 1.33
N THR A 50 18.55 -10.99 0.06
CA THR A 50 19.75 -10.38 -0.52
C THR A 50 19.52 -8.91 -0.89
N VAL A 51 20.60 -8.17 -1.16
CA VAL A 51 20.48 -6.80 -1.70
C VAL A 51 19.76 -6.81 -3.05
N GLN A 52 20.03 -7.82 -3.89
CA GLN A 52 19.37 -7.96 -5.18
C GLN A 52 17.86 -8.18 -5.04
N ASP A 53 17.40 -8.91 -4.02
CA ASP A 53 15.97 -9.07 -3.76
C ASP A 53 15.28 -7.74 -3.43
N VAL A 54 15.96 -6.88 -2.67
CA VAL A 54 15.46 -5.53 -2.36
C VAL A 54 15.42 -4.68 -3.62
N LYS A 55 16.47 -4.71 -4.46
CA LYS A 55 16.47 -4.02 -5.76
C LYS A 55 15.32 -4.48 -6.65
N ASN A 56 15.14 -5.79 -6.78
CA ASN A 56 14.06 -6.39 -7.57
C ASN A 56 12.67 -6.02 -7.04
N THR A 57 12.51 -5.96 -5.72
CA THR A 57 11.26 -5.49 -5.10
C THR A 57 11.00 -4.02 -5.42
N ILE A 58 12.00 -3.15 -5.31
CA ILE A 58 11.89 -1.73 -5.68
C ILE A 58 11.49 -1.58 -7.15
N HIS A 59 12.17 -2.28 -8.07
CA HIS A 59 11.80 -2.29 -9.49
C HIS A 59 10.36 -2.73 -9.72
N LYS A 60 9.92 -3.78 -9.02
CA LYS A 60 8.53 -4.27 -9.10
C LYS A 60 7.55 -3.19 -8.63
N LEU A 61 7.84 -2.49 -7.54
CA LEU A 61 7.00 -1.41 -7.01
C LEU A 61 6.92 -0.23 -7.98
N GLU A 62 8.05 0.21 -8.54
CA GLU A 62 8.07 1.28 -9.54
C GLU A 62 7.29 0.88 -10.80
N ARG A 63 7.47 -0.35 -11.30
CA ARG A 63 6.70 -0.84 -12.45
C ARG A 63 5.19 -0.85 -12.18
N LEU A 64 4.79 -1.27 -10.98
CA LEU A 64 3.39 -1.29 -10.55
C LEU A 64 2.78 0.13 -10.44
N TYR A 65 3.58 1.10 -9.99
CA TYR A 65 3.18 2.50 -9.97
C TYR A 65 3.03 3.07 -11.38
N LYS A 66 4.05 2.90 -12.24
CA LYS A 66 4.11 3.47 -13.59
C LYS A 66 3.06 2.85 -14.52
N SER A 67 2.70 1.58 -14.31
CA SER A 67 1.57 0.93 -15.00
C SER A 67 0.20 1.35 -14.48
N LYS A 68 0.12 2.28 -13.51
CA LYS A 68 -1.11 2.75 -12.85
C LYS A 68 -1.91 1.66 -12.16
N LYS A 69 -1.31 0.47 -11.93
CA LYS A 69 -1.96 -0.64 -11.23
C LYS A 69 -2.17 -0.34 -9.74
N TYR A 70 -1.24 0.39 -9.12
CA TYR A 70 -1.38 0.85 -7.74
C TYR A 70 -1.08 2.34 -7.63
N THR A 71 -1.82 3.02 -6.74
CA THR A 71 -1.60 4.43 -6.42
C THR A 71 -0.30 4.63 -5.65
N HIS A 72 0.27 5.84 -5.72
CA HIS A 72 1.47 6.20 -4.95
C HIS A 72 1.31 5.90 -3.45
N LYS A 73 0.12 6.17 -2.88
CA LYS A 73 -0.19 5.85 -1.48
C LYS A 73 0.05 4.38 -1.14
N ARG A 74 -0.38 3.45 -2.01
CA ARG A 74 -0.19 2.01 -1.79
C ARG A 74 1.29 1.63 -1.87
N ILE A 75 2.01 2.18 -2.83
CA ILE A 75 3.46 1.95 -2.98
C ILE A 75 4.24 2.48 -1.77
N TRP A 76 3.87 3.67 -1.28
CA TRP A 76 4.43 4.28 -0.08
C TRP A 76 4.22 3.40 1.17
N GLN A 77 3.02 2.86 1.36
CA GLN A 77 2.73 1.91 2.44
C GLN A 77 3.63 0.66 2.38
N VAL A 78 3.79 0.06 1.19
CA VAL A 78 4.64 -1.12 1.02
C VAL A 78 6.12 -0.78 1.23
N GLY A 79 6.56 0.40 0.78
CA GLY A 79 7.90 0.92 1.06
C GLY A 79 8.16 1.11 2.56
N MET A 80 7.18 1.64 3.30
CA MET A 80 7.26 1.78 4.76
C MET A 80 7.41 0.42 5.44
N ILE A 81 6.57 -0.56 5.09
CA ILE A 81 6.65 -1.93 5.65
C ILE A 81 8.02 -2.56 5.36
N MET A 82 8.54 -2.39 4.13
CA MET A 82 9.86 -2.90 3.75
C MET A 82 10.96 -2.29 4.62
N LYS A 83 10.94 -0.97 4.83
CA LYS A 83 11.90 -0.26 5.69
C LYS A 83 11.82 -0.75 7.14
N VAL A 84 10.62 -0.80 7.72
CA VAL A 84 10.43 -1.21 9.13
C VAL A 84 10.89 -2.64 9.36
N ARG A 85 10.57 -3.58 8.46
CA ARG A 85 11.03 -4.97 8.56
C ARG A 85 12.55 -5.08 8.50
N LEU A 86 13.18 -4.33 7.60
CA LEU A 86 14.64 -4.30 7.48
C LEU A 86 15.33 -3.55 8.62
N GLU A 87 14.64 -2.61 9.27
CA GLU A 87 15.14 -1.89 10.45
C GLU A 87 15.34 -2.83 11.64
N VAL A 88 14.37 -3.71 11.89
CA VAL A 88 14.49 -4.77 12.91
C VAL A 88 15.69 -5.68 12.62
N LEU A 89 16.02 -5.87 11.34
CA LEU A 89 17.13 -6.72 10.89
C LEU A 89 18.42 -5.93 10.61
N LYS A 90 18.48 -4.63 10.94
CA LYS A 90 19.56 -3.72 10.52
C LYS A 90 20.95 -4.22 10.94
N ALA A 91 21.06 -4.79 12.14
CA ALA A 91 22.32 -5.35 12.65
C ALA A 91 22.85 -6.50 11.77
N LYS A 92 21.95 -7.29 11.17
CA LYS A 92 22.29 -8.44 10.30
C LYS A 92 22.31 -8.10 8.81
N LYS A 93 21.59 -7.05 8.41
CA LYS A 93 21.32 -6.68 7.00
C LYS A 93 21.46 -5.15 6.78
N PRO A 94 22.63 -4.55 7.07
CA PRO A 94 22.81 -3.11 7.04
C PRO A 94 22.62 -2.52 5.63
N GLU A 95 23.16 -3.17 4.59
CA GLU A 95 23.08 -2.70 3.20
C GLU A 95 21.65 -2.74 2.65
N GLN A 96 20.91 -3.80 2.95
CA GLN A 96 19.50 -3.92 2.58
C GLN A 96 18.67 -2.81 3.24
N TYR A 97 18.91 -2.57 4.54
CA TYR A 97 18.25 -1.49 5.27
C TYR A 97 18.57 -0.12 4.67
N LYS A 98 19.86 0.15 4.37
CA LYS A 98 20.29 1.42 3.77
C LYS A 98 19.57 1.68 2.44
N LEU A 99 19.48 0.67 1.58
CA LEU A 99 18.77 0.76 0.30
C LEU A 99 17.25 0.98 0.50
N ALA A 100 16.63 0.24 1.40
CA ALA A 100 15.21 0.40 1.69
C ALA A 100 14.88 1.77 2.29
N LYS A 101 15.75 2.30 3.16
CA LYS A 101 15.64 3.66 3.73
C LYS A 101 15.75 4.72 2.64
N LYS A 102 16.76 4.63 1.77
CA LYS A 102 16.95 5.54 0.62
C LYS A 102 15.72 5.56 -0.29
N TYR A 103 15.16 4.39 -0.59
CA TYR A 103 13.93 4.30 -1.38
C TYR A 103 12.72 4.92 -0.67
N PHE A 104 12.56 4.68 0.64
CA PHE A 104 11.46 5.25 1.41
C PHE A 104 11.53 6.79 1.46
N GLU A 105 12.72 7.36 1.63
CA GLU A 105 12.95 8.81 1.59
C GLU A 105 12.58 9.40 0.21
N PHE A 106 12.98 8.74 -0.88
CA PHE A 106 12.56 9.11 -2.24
C PHE A 106 11.04 9.11 -2.41
N LEU A 107 10.33 8.11 -1.89
CA LEU A 107 8.86 8.08 -1.91
C LEU A 107 8.26 9.19 -1.04
N GLY A 108 8.92 9.59 0.04
CA GLY A 108 8.57 10.75 0.86
C GLY A 108 8.61 12.05 0.05
N GLU A 109 9.71 12.30 -0.66
CA GLU A 109 9.85 13.49 -1.53
C GLU A 109 8.83 13.49 -2.67
N ARG A 110 8.56 12.33 -3.28
CA ARG A 110 7.50 12.18 -4.29
C ARG A 110 6.12 12.59 -3.79
N THR A 111 5.84 12.38 -2.51
CA THR A 111 4.53 12.72 -1.93
C THR A 111 4.29 14.23 -1.95
N LYS A 112 5.36 15.03 -1.87
CA LYS A 112 5.31 16.50 -1.90
C LYS A 112 5.19 17.08 -3.31
N MET A 113 5.45 16.29 -4.34
CA MET A 113 5.41 16.73 -5.75
C MET A 113 3.96 16.77 -6.28
N ASN A 114 3.74 17.55 -7.35
CA ASN A 114 2.51 17.46 -8.14
C ASN A 114 2.42 16.12 -8.89
N ASP A 115 1.23 15.76 -9.38
CA ASP A 115 0.98 14.43 -9.94
C ASP A 115 1.85 14.11 -11.15
N ASP A 116 2.10 15.07 -12.04
CA ASP A 116 2.94 14.85 -13.23
C ASP A 116 4.42 14.64 -12.84
N LYS A 117 5.00 15.54 -12.04
CA LYS A 117 6.40 15.39 -11.59
C LYS A 117 6.57 14.11 -10.76
N ARG A 118 5.56 13.77 -9.95
CA ARG A 118 5.54 12.51 -9.20
C ARG A 118 5.55 11.31 -10.14
N TYR A 119 4.74 11.34 -11.20
CA TYR A 119 4.67 10.26 -12.18
C TYR A 119 5.98 10.10 -12.94
N TYR A 120 6.67 11.18 -13.32
CA TYR A 120 7.91 11.09 -14.10
C TYR A 120 9.17 10.86 -13.28
N SER A 121 9.18 11.17 -11.98
CA SER A 121 10.37 10.94 -11.13
C SER A 121 10.81 9.47 -11.11
N VAL A 122 12.13 9.26 -11.08
CA VAL A 122 12.78 7.94 -11.15
C VAL A 122 13.68 7.77 -9.94
N PHE A 123 13.66 6.58 -9.35
CA PHE A 123 14.56 6.21 -8.27
C PHE A 123 15.92 5.80 -8.81
N HIS A 124 17.00 6.32 -8.21
CA HIS A 124 18.37 5.94 -8.52
C HIS A 124 19.04 5.28 -7.31
N TYR A 125 19.72 4.15 -7.57
CA TYR A 125 20.34 3.29 -6.54
C TYR A 125 21.49 3.94 -5.80
#